data_AF-M1PSS9-F1
#
_entry.id   AF-M1PSS9-F1
#
_cell.length_a   1.000
_cell.length_b   1.000
_cell.length_c   1.000
_cell.angle_alpha   90.00
_cell.angle_beta   90.00
_cell.angle_gamma   90.00
#
_symmetry.space_group_name_H-M   'P 1'
#
loop_
_entity.id
_entity.type
_entity.pdbx_description
1 polymer ?
#
loop_
_entity_poly.entity_id
_entity_poly.type
_entity_poly.pdbx_seq_one_letter_code
_entity_poly.pdbx_strand_id
1 'polypeptide(L)' 'IYHPNIDEKGQVCLPIISVDNWKPATKACQVIQSLITLVNNPQPEHPLRADLAEEYTKDPAKFIKNAPEFTR' A
#
# COMPACT_ATOMS: atom_id res chain seq x y z
N ILE A 1 1.81 -9.73 3.24
CA ILE A 1 1.43 -9.19 1.91
C ILE A 1 2.68 -8.65 1.21
N TYR A 2 2.80 -8.82 -0.12
CA TYR A 2 3.91 -8.28 -0.90
C TYR A 2 3.49 -6.96 -1.56
N HIS A 3 3.73 -5.85 -0.88
CA HIS A 3 3.24 -4.53 -1.28
C HIS A 3 4.19 -3.42 -0.78
N PRO A 4 4.53 -2.42 -1.61
CA PRO A 4 5.43 -1.31 -1.22
C PRO A 4 4.89 -0.42 -0.09
N ASN A 5 3.58 -0.22 0.00
CA ASN A 5 2.94 0.64 1.01
C ASN A 5 2.39 -0.13 2.23
N ILE A 6 2.74 -1.40 2.40
CA ILE A 6 2.38 -2.19 3.59
C ILE A 6 3.63 -2.85 4.15
N ASP A 7 3.86 -2.67 5.45
CA ASP A 7 5.02 -3.24 6.12
C ASP A 7 4.86 -4.75 6.39
N GLU A 8 5.87 -5.38 6.98
CA GLU A 8 5.85 -6.82 7.29
C GLU A 8 4.85 -7.19 8.40
N LYS A 9 4.43 -6.23 9.22
CA LYS A 9 3.44 -6.40 10.29
C LYS A 9 2.01 -6.12 9.83
N GLY A 10 1.82 -5.70 8.58
CA GLY A 10 0.53 -5.32 8.02
C GLY A 10 0.10 -3.88 8.32
N GLN A 11 1.00 -3.02 8.80
CA GLN A 11 0.73 -1.60 8.99
C GLN A 11 0.69 -0.87 7.65
N VAL A 12 -0.20 0.11 7.55
CA VAL A 12 -0.43 0.92 6.35
C VAL A 12 -0.58 2.38 6.74
N CYS A 13 0.02 3.27 5.95
CA CYS A 13 -0.19 4.71 6.09
C CYS A 13 -1.30 5.14 5.14
N LEU A 14 -2.47 5.48 5.69
CA LEU A 14 -3.61 5.99 4.94
C LEU A 14 -3.88 7.46 5.31
N PRO A 15 -3.78 8.41 4.36
CA PRO A 15 -4.00 9.83 4.64
C PRO A 15 -5.38 10.10 5.27
N ILE A 16 -6.43 9.42 4.85
CA ILE A 16 -7.81 9.61 5.34
C ILE A 16 -8.01 9.36 6.85
N ILE A 17 -7.11 8.62 7.49
CA ILE A 17 -7.11 8.35 8.93
C ILE A 17 -5.88 8.91 9.65
N SER A 18 -5.05 9.69 8.97
CA SER A 18 -3.92 10.38 9.60
C SER A 18 -4.42 11.45 10.58
N VAL A 19 -3.66 11.69 11.65
CA VAL A 19 -4.03 12.63 12.73
C VAL A 19 -4.38 14.02 12.18
N ASP A 20 -3.67 14.48 11.16
CA ASP A 20 -3.85 15.81 10.57
C ASP A 20 -5.05 15.90 9.60
N ASN A 21 -5.49 14.79 9.02
CA ASN A 21 -6.52 14.78 7.97
C ASN A 21 -7.83 14.09 8.38
N TRP A 22 -7.86 13.42 9.53
CA TRP A 22 -9.04 12.74 10.01
C TRP A 22 -10.18 13.72 10.30
N LYS A 23 -11.40 13.33 9.94
CA LYS A 23 -12.63 14.09 10.19
C LYS A 23 -13.66 13.20 10.89
N PRO A 24 -14.45 13.72 11.85
CA PRO A 24 -15.53 12.94 12.49
C PRO A 24 -16.57 12.37 11.51
N ALA A 25 -16.73 13.01 10.35
CA ALA A 25 -17.64 12.56 9.30
C ALA A 25 -17.08 11.40 8.44
N THR A 26 -15.80 11.04 8.58
CA THR A 26 -15.17 9.96 7.81
C THR A 26 -15.79 8.61 8.20
N LYS A 27 -16.43 7.96 7.24
CA LYS A 27 -17.07 6.65 7.42
C LYS A 27 -16.07 5.52 7.16
N ALA A 28 -16.27 4.39 7.83
CA ALA A 28 -15.47 3.17 7.62
C ALA A 28 -15.42 2.73 6.15
N CYS A 29 -16.53 2.86 5.41
CA CYS A 29 -16.56 2.52 3.98
C CYS A 29 -15.60 3.37 3.13
N GLN A 30 -15.39 4.64 3.47
CA GLN A 30 -14.46 5.52 2.76
C GLN A 30 -13.00 5.09 3.04
N VAL A 31 -12.71 4.66 4.27
CA VAL A 31 -11.39 4.14 4.65
C VAL A 31 -11.09 2.84 3.90
N ILE A 32 -12.04 1.90 3.87
CA ILE A 32 -11.91 0.64 3.14
C ILE A 32 -11.71 0.91 1.64
N GLN A 33 -12.47 1.84 1.06
CA GLN A 33 -12.31 2.21 -0.34
C GLN A 33 -10.92 2.79 -0.63
N SER A 34 -10.41 3.67 0.24
CA SER A 34 -9.06 4.20 0.14
C SER A 34 -7.99 3.12 0.22
N LEU A 35 -8.19 2.12 1.10
CA LEU A 35 -7.28 0.98 1.23
C LEU A 35 -7.28 0.12 -0.05
N ILE A 36 -8.46 -0.20 -0.60
CA ILE A 36 -8.58 -0.96 -1.85
C ILE A 36 -7.88 -0.23 -2.99
N THR A 37 -8.08 1.09 -3.10
CA THR A 37 -7.41 1.91 -4.10
C THR A 37 -5.89 1.83 -3.98
N LEU A 38 -5.35 1.90 -2.75
CA LEU A 38 -3.91 1.80 -2.49
C LEU A 38 -3.35 0.40 -2.82
N VAL A 39 -4.06 -0.66 -2.45
CA VAL A 39 -3.64 -2.05 -2.74
C VAL A 39 -3.61 -2.33 -4.25
N ASN A 40 -4.56 -1.75 -5.00
CA ASN A 40 -4.60 -1.90 -6.46
C ASN A 40 -3.59 -1.00 -7.17
N ASN A 41 -3.22 0.14 -6.58
CA ASN A 41 -2.31 1.12 -7.18
C ASN A 41 -1.24 1.50 -6.14
N PRO A 42 -0.13 0.74 -6.07
CA PRO A 42 0.97 1.06 -5.18
C PRO A 42 1.54 2.46 -5.44
N GLN A 43 1.93 3.15 -4.38
CA GLN A 43 2.52 4.49 -4.42
C GLN A 43 4.03 4.43 -4.11
N PRO A 44 4.91 4.32 -5.12
CA PRO A 44 6.35 4.17 -4.90
C PRO A 44 7.01 5.44 -4.36
N GLU A 45 6.39 6.62 -4.49
CA GLU A 45 6.89 7.87 -3.89
C GLU A 45 6.79 7.93 -2.35
N HIS A 46 5.89 7.14 -1.76
CA HIS A 46 5.65 7.10 -0.31
C HIS A 46 5.62 5.65 0.21
N PRO A 47 6.72 4.89 0.07
CA PRO A 47 6.72 3.48 0.43
C PRO A 47 6.99 3.29 1.92
N LEU A 48 6.37 2.24 2.49
CA LEU A 48 6.77 1.69 3.78
C LEU A 48 7.92 0.69 3.62
N ARG A 49 8.03 0.06 2.45
CA ARG A 49 9.10 -0.86 2.07
C ARG A 49 9.79 -0.36 0.80
N ALA A 50 10.92 0.32 1.00
CA ALA A 50 11.68 0.97 -0.06
C ALA A 50 12.28 -0.03 -1.07
N ASP A 51 12.67 -1.21 -0.60
CA ASP A 51 13.13 -2.34 -1.40
C ASP A 51 12.08 -2.78 -2.43
N LEU A 52 10.83 -2.92 -1.99
CA LEU A 52 9.72 -3.30 -2.88
C LEU A 52 9.31 -2.16 -3.81
N ALA A 53 9.41 -0.91 -3.37
CA ALA A 53 9.16 0.25 -4.22
C ALA A 53 10.21 0.38 -5.33
N GLU A 54 11.47 0.14 -5.00
CA GLU A 54 12.57 0.10 -5.96
C GLU A 54 12.38 -1.06 -6.95
N GLU A 55 12.03 -2.25 -6.47
CA GLU A 55 11.72 -3.39 -7.34
C GLU A 55 10.52 -3.09 -8.26
N TYR A 56 9.44 -2.54 -7.72
CA TYR A 56 8.25 -2.15 -8.50
C TYR A 56 8.58 -1.12 -9.59
N THR A 57 9.49 -0.18 -9.31
CA THR A 57 9.83 0.92 -10.23
C THR A 57 10.89 0.52 -11.26
N LYS A 58 11.92 -0.23 -10.85
CA LYS A 58 13.08 -0.59 -11.69
C LYS A 58 12.92 -1.93 -12.40
N ASP A 59 12.22 -2.87 -11.79
CA ASP A 59 12.02 -4.23 -12.33
C ASP A 59 10.57 -4.71 -12.07
N PRO A 60 9.58 -4.10 -12.74
CA PRO A 60 8.18 -4.46 -12.57
C PRO A 60 7.89 -5.92 -12.96
N ALA A 61 8.69 -6.51 -13.86
CA ALA A 61 8.53 -7.92 -14.24
C ALA A 61 8.87 -8.86 -13.09
N LYS A 62 9.95 -8.58 -12.35
CA LYS A 62 10.32 -9.31 -11.14
C LYS A 62 9.27 -9.15 -10.04
N PHE A 63 8.77 -7.93 -9.82
CA PHE A 63 7.70 -7.67 -8.86
C PHE A 63 6.43 -8.49 -9.17
N ILE A 64 5.99 -8.48 -10.43
CA ILE A 64 4.80 -9.23 -10.89
C ILE A 64 4.99 -10.74 -10.78
N LYS A 65 6.22 -11.24 -10.87
CA LYS A 65 6.53 -12.66 -10.62
C LYS A 65 6.46 -13.01 -9.13
N ASN A 66 7.05 -12.18 -8.27
CA ASN A 66 7.17 -12.44 -6.83
C ASN A 66 5.84 -12.25 -6.08
N ALA A 67 5.04 -11.25 -6.45
CA ALA A 67 3.80 -10.93 -5.74
C ALA A 67 2.77 -12.09 -5.71
N PRO A 68 2.49 -12.81 -6.82
CA PRO A 68 1.64 -13.99 -6.81
C PRO A 68 2.21 -15.16 -6.00
N GLU A 69 3.53 -15.37 -6.04
CA GLU A 69 4.19 -16.42 -5.25
C GLU A 69 4.02 -16.17 -3.75
N PHE A 70 4.09 -14.90 -3.31
CA PHE A 70 3.87 -14.51 -1.91
C PHE A 70 2.39 -14.50 -1.49
N THR A 71 1.46 -14.48 -2.46
CA THR A 71 0.01 -14.42 -2.20
C THR A 71 -0.62 -15.81 -2.11
N ARG A 72 0.04 -16.85 -2.65
CA ARG A 72 -0.34 -18.26 -2.48
C ARG A 72 -0.18 -18.71 -1.04
#